data_AF-A0A0D8HY05-F1
#
_entry.id   AF-A0A0D8HY05-F1
#
_cell.length_a   1.000
_cell.length_b   1.000
_cell.length_c   1.000
_cell.angle_alpha   90.00
_cell.angle_beta   90.00
_cell.angle_gamma   90.00
#
_symmetry.space_group_name_H-M   'P 1'
#
loop_
_entity.id
_entity.type
_entity.pdbx_description
1 polymer ?
#
loop_
_entity_poly.entity_id
_entity_poly.type
_entity_poly.pdbx_seq_one_letter_code
_entity_poly.pdbx_strand_id
1 'polypeptide(L)'
;MAQDRPDIPIAKLDKLRELMNVAVPDCLITGYEKLIPALTLPDVNDRHVFAAAIRAGAQVIVTANLRDFPESELAQFGVEAKHPDEFVMDLFNLDGVRVHQAVSATAAG
;
A
#
# COMPACT_ATOMS: atom_id res chain seq x y z
N MET A 1 13.18 4.18 2.16
CA MET A 1 13.22 4.23 0.67
C MET A 1 14.49 4.83 0.09
N ALA A 2 15.03 5.96 0.60
CA ALA A 2 16.30 6.52 0.08
C ALA A 2 17.58 5.88 0.68
N GLN A 3 17.45 4.99 1.67
CA GLN A 3 18.60 4.41 2.39
C GLN A 3 19.08 3.07 1.82
N ASP A 4 18.29 2.39 0.98
CA ASP A 4 18.60 1.01 0.55
C ASP A 4 19.25 0.90 -0.85
N ARG A 5 19.37 2.00 -1.60
CA ARG A 5 19.85 2.00 -3.00
C ARG A 5 20.67 3.26 -3.36
N PRO A 6 21.92 3.38 -2.89
CA PRO A 6 22.79 4.52 -3.20
C PRO A 6 23.20 4.61 -4.68
N ASP A 7 22.91 3.58 -5.47
CA ASP A 7 23.14 3.47 -6.92
C ASP A 7 22.12 4.21 -7.79
N ILE A 8 21.00 4.67 -7.20
CA ILE A 8 19.92 5.30 -7.96
C ILE A 8 20.01 6.83 -7.81
N PRO A 9 20.20 7.59 -8.92
CA PRO A 9 20.21 9.05 -8.86
C PRO A 9 18.91 9.59 -8.27
N ILE A 10 19.00 10.54 -7.34
CA ILE A 10 17.85 11.14 -6.64
C ILE A 10 16.79 11.66 -7.63
N ALA A 11 17.23 12.31 -8.71
CA ALA A 11 16.34 12.78 -9.78
C ALA A 11 15.52 11.66 -10.46
N LYS A 12 16.05 10.44 -10.51
CA LYS A 12 15.36 9.26 -11.05
C LYS A 12 14.32 8.73 -10.07
N LEU A 13 14.59 8.79 -8.76
CA LEU A 13 13.61 8.45 -7.72
C LEU A 13 12.44 9.44 -7.69
N ASP A 14 12.71 10.73 -7.85
CA ASP A 14 11.67 11.76 -7.89
C ASP A 14 10.80 11.62 -9.14
N LYS A 15 11.40 11.35 -10.30
CA LYS A 15 10.66 11.08 -11.54
C LYS A 15 9.79 9.83 -11.44
N LEU A 16 10.30 8.76 -10.83
CA LEU A 16 9.52 7.55 -10.58
C LEU A 16 8.35 7.82 -9.63
N ARG A 17 8.57 8.59 -8.57
CA ARG A 17 7.52 9.00 -7.62
C ARG A 17 6.45 9.85 -8.30
N GLU A 18 6.83 10.81 -9.15
CA GLU A 18 5.88 11.59 -9.95
C GLU A 18 5.03 10.70 -10.87
N LEU A 19 5.66 9.76 -11.58
CA LEU A 19 4.96 8.86 -12.49
C LEU A 19 3.98 7.93 -11.74
N MET A 20 4.37 7.41 -10.58
CA MET A 20 3.48 6.62 -9.72
C MET A 20 2.29 7.46 -9.22
N ASN A 21 2.54 8.70 -8.83
CA ASN A 21 1.50 9.61 -8.35
C ASN A 21 0.51 10.03 -9.44
N VAL A 22 0.98 10.14 -10.69
CA VAL A 22 0.12 10.47 -11.85
C VAL A 22 -0.67 9.26 -12.33
N ALA A 23 -0.11 8.06 -12.24
CA ALA A 23 -0.74 6.83 -12.72
C ALA A 23 -1.94 6.38 -11.88
N VAL A 24 -2.02 6.78 -10.61
CA VAL A 24 -3.10 6.37 -9.68
C VAL A 24 -3.74 7.62 -9.07
N PRO A 25 -4.87 8.10 -9.63
CA PRO A 25 -5.66 9.17 -9.02
C PRO A 25 -5.99 8.80 -7.55
N ASP A 26 -5.90 9.78 -6.64
CA ASP A 26 -6.11 9.64 -5.18
C ASP A 26 -5.04 8.86 -4.38
N CYS A 27 -3.89 8.51 -4.95
CA CYS A 27 -2.83 7.80 -4.23
C CYS A 27 -2.13 8.65 -3.14
N LEU A 28 -2.22 9.99 -3.24
CA LEU A 28 -1.55 10.89 -2.33
C LEU A 28 -2.46 11.25 -1.15
N ILE A 29 -2.36 10.44 -0.10
CA ILE A 29 -3.07 10.71 1.15
C ILE A 29 -2.30 11.77 1.92
N THR A 30 -2.98 12.85 2.32
CA THR A 30 -2.41 13.93 3.12
C THR A 30 -3.16 14.07 4.45
N GLY A 31 -2.50 14.60 5.48
CA GLY A 31 -3.10 14.83 6.79
C GLY A 31 -3.17 13.60 7.70
N TYR A 32 -2.42 12.53 7.37
CA TYR A 32 -2.29 11.33 8.20
C TYR A 32 -1.20 11.47 9.27
N GLU A 33 -0.36 12.50 9.20
CA GLU A 33 0.83 12.69 10.03
C GLU A 33 0.50 12.76 11.52
N LYS A 34 -0.69 13.26 11.86
CA LYS A 34 -1.18 13.34 13.25
C LYS A 34 -1.51 11.97 13.86
N LEU A 35 -1.76 10.95 13.03
CA LEU A 35 -2.08 9.60 13.48
C LEU A 35 -0.83 8.79 13.81
N ILE A 36 0.28 9.03 13.10
CA ILE A 36 1.57 8.33 13.27
C ILE A 36 1.99 8.14 14.74
N PRO A 37 2.00 9.18 15.60
CA PRO A 37 2.46 9.01 16.99
C PRO A 37 1.51 8.17 17.85
N ALA A 38 0.25 8.00 17.45
CA ALA A 38 -0.74 7.21 18.17
C ALA A 38 -0.78 5.73 17.75
N LEU A 39 -0.09 5.36 16.65
CA LEU A 39 -0.06 4.00 16.15
C LEU A 39 1.09 3.22 16.76
N THR A 40 0.80 1.98 17.17
CA THR A 40 1.78 1.02 17.65
C THR A 40 1.94 -0.06 16.58
N LEU A 41 3.15 -0.16 16.03
CA LEU A 41 3.54 -1.26 15.14
C LEU A 41 4.94 -1.75 15.54
N PRO A 42 5.29 -3.01 15.22
CA PRO A 42 6.62 -3.56 15.45
C PRO A 42 7.72 -2.71 14.81
N ASP A 43 7.52 -2.26 13.57
CA ASP A 43 8.39 -1.28 12.91
C ASP A 43 7.77 0.14 13.02
N VAL A 44 8.53 1.04 13.63
CA VAL A 44 8.16 2.47 13.73
C VAL A 44 8.07 3.10 12.34
N ASN A 45 8.89 2.63 11.41
CA ASN A 45 8.91 3.13 10.05
C ASN A 45 7.65 2.73 9.28
N ASP A 46 6.90 1.70 9.66
CA ASP A 46 5.69 1.30 8.92
C ASP A 46 4.42 2.02 9.36
N ARG A 47 4.49 2.80 10.44
CA ARG A 47 3.34 3.57 10.97
C ARG A 47 2.78 4.58 9.98
N HIS A 48 3.60 5.10 9.06
CA HIS A 48 3.11 6.02 8.03
C HIS A 48 2.21 5.30 7.01
N VAL A 49 2.55 4.05 6.65
CA VAL A 49 1.75 3.22 5.76
C VAL A 49 0.39 2.95 6.40
N PHE A 50 0.39 2.58 7.68
CA PHE A 50 -0.85 2.32 8.40
C PHE A 50 -1.69 3.58 8.63
N ALA A 51 -1.07 4.71 8.99
CA ALA A 51 -1.74 5.99 9.12
C ALA A 51 -2.39 6.44 7.80
N ALA A 52 -1.70 6.25 6.67
CA ALA A 52 -2.24 6.52 5.36
C ALA A 52 -3.46 5.63 5.07
N ALA A 53 -3.38 4.33 5.34
CA ALA A 53 -4.51 3.41 5.15
C ALA A 53 -5.76 3.82 5.95
N ILE A 54 -5.60 4.16 7.23
CA ILE A 54 -6.69 4.65 8.08
C ILE A 54 -7.29 5.93 7.48
N ARG A 55 -6.44 6.86 7.07
CA ARG A 55 -6.87 8.14 6.49
C ARG A 55 -7.58 7.97 5.14
N ALA A 56 -7.20 6.96 4.35
CA ALA A 56 -7.90 6.57 3.12
C ALA A 56 -9.26 5.91 3.37
N GLY A 57 -9.51 5.41 4.58
CA GLY A 57 -10.59 4.46 4.82
C GLY A 57 -10.35 3.11 4.13
N ALA A 58 -9.09 2.75 3.89
CA ALA A 58 -8.74 1.47 3.29
C ALA A 58 -9.01 0.34 4.29
N GLN A 59 -9.64 -0.72 3.82
CA GLN A 59 -9.92 -1.92 4.62
C GLN A 59 -8.77 -2.92 4.56
N VAL A 60 -7.92 -2.86 3.52
CA VAL A 60 -6.84 -3.83 3.28
C VAL A 60 -5.53 -3.11 2.98
N ILE A 61 -4.46 -3.50 3.66
CA ILE A 61 -3.06 -3.20 3.32
C ILE A 61 -2.48 -4.41 2.60
N VAL A 62 -2.11 -4.26 1.34
CA VAL A 62 -1.48 -5.33 0.56
C VAL A 62 0.04 -5.26 0.73
N THR A 63 0.64 -6.26 1.36
CA THR A 63 2.08 -6.29 1.67
C THR A 63 2.64 -7.72 1.69
N ALA A 64 3.85 -7.90 1.19
CA ALA A 64 4.58 -9.17 1.31
C ALA A 64 5.14 -9.39 2.73
N ASN A 65 5.12 -8.35 3.57
CA ASN A 65 5.74 -8.35 4.89
C ASN A 65 4.69 -8.22 5.99
N LEU A 66 3.96 -9.31 6.25
CA LEU A 66 2.84 -9.33 7.19
C LEU A 66 3.26 -9.14 8.66
N ARG A 67 4.51 -9.48 9.01
CA ARG A 67 4.99 -9.44 10.40
C ARG A 67 5.00 -8.03 11.01
N ASP A 68 5.14 -7.01 10.17
CA ASP A 68 5.19 -5.61 10.60
C ASP A 68 3.79 -4.98 10.68
N PHE A 69 2.77 -5.73 10.27
CA PHE A 69 1.36 -5.35 10.31
C PHE A 69 0.53 -6.41 11.06
N PRO A 70 0.77 -6.60 12.37
CA PRO A 70 0.07 -7.61 13.15
C PRO A 70 -1.42 -7.29 13.30
N GLU A 71 -2.26 -8.30 13.09
CA GLU A 71 -3.73 -8.19 13.16
C GLU A 71 -4.23 -7.53 14.46
N SER A 72 -3.56 -7.81 15.59
CA SER A 72 -3.90 -7.22 16.89
C SER A 72 -3.86 -5.69 16.91
N GLU A 73 -3.00 -5.08 16.10
CA GLU A 73 -2.88 -3.63 15.98
C GLU A 73 -3.82 -3.06 14.90
N LEU A 74 -4.07 -3.83 13.83
CA LEU A 74 -4.85 -3.38 12.68
C LEU A 74 -6.36 -3.50 12.88
N ALA A 75 -6.81 -4.59 13.51
CA ALA A 75 -8.23 -4.94 13.63
C ALA A 75 -9.05 -3.89 14.42
N GLN A 76 -8.42 -3.18 15.38
CA GLN A 76 -9.07 -2.10 16.13
C GLN A 76 -9.49 -0.92 15.25
N PHE A 77 -8.91 -0.79 14.05
CA PHE A 77 -9.25 0.23 13.06
C PHE A 77 -10.04 -0.35 11.87
N GLY A 78 -10.42 -1.63 11.91
CA GLY A 78 -11.12 -2.31 10.81
C GLY A 78 -10.25 -2.49 9.57
N VAL A 79 -8.93 -2.55 9.73
CA VAL A 79 -7.97 -2.80 8.65
C VAL A 79 -7.42 -4.22 8.78
N GLU A 80 -7.13 -4.87 7.66
CA GLU A 80 -6.38 -6.13 7.60
C GLU A 80 -5.14 -5.99 6.72
N ALA A 81 -4.12 -6.81 6.96
CA ALA A 81 -2.96 -6.93 6.08
C ALA A 81 -3.03 -8.25 5.31
N LYS A 82 -2.86 -8.19 3.99
CA LYS A 82 -2.92 -9.37 3.11
C LYS A 82 -1.69 -9.48 2.23
N HIS A 83 -1.29 -10.73 1.97
CA HIS A 83 -0.26 -10.99 0.98
C HIS A 83 -0.78 -10.65 -0.44
N PRO A 84 0.05 -10.10 -1.34
CA PRO A 84 -0.37 -9.78 -2.71
C PRO A 84 -1.04 -10.95 -3.44
N ASP A 85 -0.50 -12.16 -3.32
CA ASP A 85 -1.07 -13.34 -3.97
C ASP A 85 -2.47 -13.67 -3.45
N GLU A 86 -2.68 -13.56 -2.13
CA GLU A 86 -3.99 -13.78 -1.51
C GLU A 86 -4.99 -12.72 -1.95
N PHE A 87 -4.57 -11.46 -1.99
CA PHE A 87 -5.41 -10.36 -2.49
C PHE A 87 -5.84 -10.56 -3.96
N VAL A 88 -4.94 -11.04 -4.83
CA VAL A 88 -5.27 -11.33 -6.23
C VAL A 88 -6.24 -12.51 -6.34
N MET A 89 -6.07 -13.56 -5.53
CA MET A 89 -7.00 -14.69 -5.49
C MET A 89 -8.40 -14.26 -5.01
N ASP A 90 -8.46 -13.41 -3.97
CA ASP A 90 -9.72 -12.85 -3.47
C ASP A 90 -10.43 -12.03 -4.56
N LEU A 91 -9.71 -11.15 -5.26
CA LEU A 91 -10.27 -10.39 -6.37
C LEU A 91 -10.81 -11.30 -7.48
N PHE A 92 -10.07 -12.36 -7.82
CA PHE A 92 -10.46 -13.32 -8.85
C PHE A 92 -11.75 -14.08 -8.46
N ASN A 93 -11.89 -14.43 -7.19
CA ASN A 93 -13.08 -15.07 -6.65
C ASN A 93 -14.28 -14.11 -6.51
N LEU A 94 -14.03 -12.82 -6.26
CA LEU A 94 -15.08 -11.80 -6.07
C LEU A 94 -15.76 -11.39 -7.39
N ASP A 95 -15.01 -11.35 -8.50
CA ASP A 95 -15.50 -10.89 -9.81
C ASP A 95 -14.63 -11.47 -10.96
N GLY A 96 -14.72 -12.78 -11.22
CA GLY A 96 -13.91 -13.48 -12.22
C GLY A 96 -13.92 -12.88 -13.65
N VAL A 97 -14.91 -12.05 -14.00
CA VAL A 97 -15.00 -11.36 -15.30
C VAL A 97 -14.26 -10.01 -15.32
N ARG A 98 -14.18 -9.27 -14.20
CA ARG A 98 -13.54 -7.94 -14.15
C ARG A 98 -12.03 -8.02 -13.92
N VAL A 99 -11.56 -9.02 -13.17
CA VAL A 99 -10.12 -9.26 -12.97
C VAL A 99 -9.45 -9.62 -14.30
N HIS A 100 -10.12 -10.39 -15.16
CA HIS A 100 -9.60 -10.67 -16.50
C HIS A 100 -9.37 -9.38 -17.31
N GLN A 101 -10.29 -8.41 -17.26
CA GLN A 101 -10.16 -7.15 -18.01
C GLN A 101 -9.03 -6.25 -17.50
N ALA A 102 -8.82 -6.19 -16.18
CA ALA A 102 -7.72 -5.42 -15.60
C ALA A 102 -6.34 -6.03 -15.92
N VAL A 103 -6.20 -7.36 -15.87
CA VAL A 103 -4.95 -8.06 -16.23
C VAL A 103 -4.65 -7.92 -17.73
N SER A 104 -5.67 -7.99 -18.60
CA SER A 104 -5.50 -7.77 -20.04
C SER A 104 -5.11 -6.33 -20.40
N ALA A 105 -5.48 -5.35 -19.57
CA ALA A 105 -5.12 -3.95 -19.80
C ALA A 105 -3.65 -3.65 -19.41
N THR A 106 -3.10 -4.32 -18.39
CA THR A 106 -1.72 -4.12 -17.94
C THR A 106 -0.70 -4.91 -18.77
N ALA A 107 -1.12 -5.95 -19.49
CA ALA A 107 -0.26 -6.76 -20.35
C ALA A 107 -0.06 -6.21 -21.78
N ALA A 108 -0.72 -5.08 -22.13
CA ALA A 108 -0.67 -4.48 -23.46
C ALA A 108 -0.08 -3.04 -23.47
N GLY A 109 0.61 -2.64 -22.40
CA GLY A 109 1.27 -1.32 -22.27
C GLY A 109 2.78 -1.41 -22.21
#